data_AF-A0A8S4RZX6-F1
#
_entry.id   AF-A0A8S4RZX6-F1
#
_cell.length_a   1.000
_cell.length_b   1.000
_cell.length_c   1.000
_cell.angle_alpha   90.00
_cell.angle_beta   90.00
_cell.angle_gamma   90.00
#
_symmetry.space_group_name_H-M   'P 1'
#
loop_
_entity.id
_entity.type
_entity.pdbx_description
1 polymer ?
#
loop_
_entity_poly.entity_id
_entity_poly.type
_entity_poly.pdbx_seq_one_letter_code
_entity_poly.pdbx_strand_id
1 'polypeptide(L)'
;WTALHEACSYGWLEVVTVLVEGGANVNAKGLDDDTPLHDATTSGNLNMVKFLIEHGADPFAKNTKGRTPSDYAAPHILEYLQSLKAFQ
;
A
#
# COMPACT_ATOMS: atom_id res chain seq x y z
N TRP A 1 -6.69 -6.92 10.02
CA TRP A 1 -5.22 -6.96 10.04
C TRP A 1 -4.78 -8.31 9.47
N THR A 2 -3.85 -8.34 8.51
CA THR A 2 -3.40 -9.57 7.83
C THR A 2 -1.87 -9.67 7.82
N ALA A 3 -1.31 -10.84 7.48
CA ALA A 3 0.14 -10.99 7.30
C ALA A 3 0.72 -9.99 6.28
N LEU A 4 -0.05 -9.63 5.25
CA LEU A 4 0.35 -8.64 4.25
C LEU A 4 0.43 -7.23 4.84
N HIS A 5 -0.48 -6.84 5.75
CA HIS A 5 -0.38 -5.56 6.48
C HIS A 5 0.93 -5.48 7.27
N GLU A 6 1.26 -6.54 8.01
CA GLU A 6 2.46 -6.60 8.84
C GLU A 6 3.74 -6.50 7.99
N ALA A 7 3.82 -7.28 6.92
CA ALA A 7 4.96 -7.24 6.00
C ALA A 7 5.13 -5.86 5.34
N CYS A 8 4.02 -5.21 4.97
CA CYS A 8 4.02 -3.85 4.43
C CYS A 8 4.47 -2.81 5.47
N SER A 9 4.00 -2.89 6.71
CA SER A 9 4.37 -1.97 7.79
C SER A 9 5.89 -2.02 8.08
N TYR A 10 6.48 -3.22 8.03
CA TYR A 10 7.92 -3.40 8.23
C TYR A 10 8.78 -3.20 6.97
N GLY A 11 8.17 -2.98 5.80
CA GLY A 11 8.90 -2.78 4.55
C GLY A 11 9.57 -4.05 3.98
N TRP A 12 9.12 -5.24 4.39
CA TRP A 12 9.69 -6.54 3.99
C TRP A 12 9.24 -6.94 2.59
N LEU A 13 9.85 -6.35 1.57
CA LEU A 13 9.48 -6.55 0.16
C LEU A 13 9.43 -8.02 -0.24
N GLU A 14 10.43 -8.83 0.14
CA GLU A 14 10.49 -10.25 -0.22
C GLU A 14 9.29 -11.03 0.36
N VAL A 15 8.88 -10.70 1.59
CA VAL A 15 7.71 -11.32 2.23
C VAL A 15 6.42 -10.85 1.56
N VAL A 16 6.32 -9.55 1.23
CA VAL A 16 5.19 -9.00 0.47
C VAL A 16 5.05 -9.71 -0.88
N THR A 17 6.14 -9.91 -1.60
CA THR A 17 6.15 -10.62 -2.88
C THR A 17 5.61 -12.04 -2.72
N VAL A 18 6.15 -12.83 -1.78
CA VAL A 18 5.68 -14.20 -1.53
C VAL A 18 4.18 -14.24 -1.19
N LEU A 19 3.70 -13.30 -0.35
CA LEU A 19 2.30 -13.26 0.05
C LEU A 19 1.38 -12.91 -1.13
N VAL A 20 1.72 -11.88 -1.92
CA VAL A 20 0.91 -11.43 -3.05
C VAL A 20 0.91 -12.48 -4.16
N GLU A 21 2.06 -13.06 -4.51
CA GLU A 21 2.15 -14.15 -5.48
C GLU A 21 1.42 -15.42 -4.99
N GLY A 22 1.36 -15.62 -3.68
CA GLY A 22 0.56 -16.67 -3.03
C GLY A 22 -0.95 -16.40 -2.98
N GLY A 23 -1.43 -15.29 -3.57
CA GLY A 23 -2.85 -14.96 -3.66
C GLY A 23 -3.41 -14.19 -2.45
N ALA A 24 -2.55 -13.56 -1.63
CA ALA A 24 -3.03 -12.65 -0.61
C ALA A 24 -3.85 -11.50 -1.23
N ASN A 25 -4.97 -11.14 -0.61
CA ASN A 25 -5.77 -10.01 -1.06
C ASN A 25 -5.01 -8.70 -0.81
N VAL A 26 -4.50 -8.09 -1.88
CA VAL A 26 -3.74 -6.83 -1.86
C VAL A 26 -4.56 -5.64 -1.36
N ASN A 27 -5.90 -5.72 -1.42
CA ASN A 27 -6.84 -4.71 -0.94
C ASN A 27 -7.58 -5.17 0.33
N ALA A 28 -7.02 -6.12 1.09
CA ALA A 28 -7.61 -6.56 2.35
C ALA A 28 -7.79 -5.36 3.29
N LYS A 29 -8.97 -5.24 3.90
CA LYS A 29 -9.23 -4.18 4.88
C LYS A 29 -8.76 -4.58 6.27
N GLY A 30 -7.95 -3.73 6.86
CA GLY A 30 -7.34 -3.86 8.18
C GLY A 30 -8.21 -3.27 9.28
N LEU A 31 -7.55 -2.78 10.34
CA LEU A 31 -8.21 -1.91 11.29
C LEU A 31 -8.48 -0.56 10.61
N ASP A 32 -9.59 0.10 10.95
CA ASP A 32 -10.01 1.37 10.34
C ASP A 32 -10.12 1.33 8.80
N ASP A 33 -10.34 0.18 8.18
CA ASP A 33 -10.34 0.00 6.72
C ASP A 33 -9.02 0.39 6.02
N ASP A 34 -7.91 0.52 6.76
CA ASP A 34 -6.59 0.66 6.14
C ASP A 34 -6.29 -0.57 5.28
N THR A 35 -5.69 -0.36 4.11
CA THR A 35 -5.25 -1.43 3.20
C THR A 35 -3.75 -1.68 3.38
N PRO A 36 -3.19 -2.80 2.89
CA PRO A 36 -1.74 -3.00 2.88
C PRO A 36 -0.96 -1.83 2.26
N LEU A 37 -1.55 -1.13 1.28
CA LEU A 37 -0.93 0.04 0.68
C LEU A 37 -0.86 1.23 1.65
N HIS A 38 -1.82 1.40 2.57
CA HIS A 38 -1.70 2.41 3.63
C HIS A 38 -0.46 2.15 4.48
N ASP A 39 -0.27 0.92 4.96
CA ASP A 39 0.91 0.55 5.76
C ASP A 39 2.21 0.70 4.96
N ALA A 40 2.22 0.23 3.70
CA ALA A 40 3.40 0.26 2.83
C ALA A 40 3.95 1.67 2.62
N THR A 41 3.07 2.68 2.53
CA THR A 41 3.49 4.07 2.29
C THR A 41 4.28 4.69 3.45
N THR A 42 4.13 4.14 4.66
CA THR A 42 4.89 4.59 5.84
C THR A 42 6.29 3.97 5.94
N SER A 43 6.53 2.85 5.25
CA SER A 43 7.82 2.14 5.28
C SER A 43 8.97 2.85 4.55
N GLY A 44 8.66 3.83 3.68
CA GLY A 44 9.65 4.49 2.83
C GLY A 44 10.14 3.67 1.62
N ASN A 45 9.70 2.42 1.46
CA ASN A 45 10.13 1.55 0.37
C ASN A 45 9.26 1.76 -0.90
N LEU A 46 9.71 2.64 -1.80
CA LEU A 46 9.00 2.95 -3.04
C LEU A 46 8.80 1.74 -3.95
N ASN A 47 9.75 0.80 -3.98
CA ASN A 47 9.65 -0.41 -4.82
C ASN A 47 8.50 -1.30 -4.36
N MET A 48 8.28 -1.41 -3.05
CA MET A 48 7.15 -2.14 -2.49
C MET A 48 5.81 -1.48 -2.81
N VAL A 49 5.73 -0.15 -2.73
CA VAL A 49 4.52 0.61 -3.12
C VAL A 49 4.18 0.36 -4.60
N LYS A 50 5.18 0.45 -5.49
CA LYS A 50 5.01 0.15 -6.92
C LYS A 50 4.54 -1.28 -7.15
N PHE A 51 5.19 -2.25 -6.51
CA PHE A 51 4.84 -3.67 -6.61
C PHE A 51 3.38 -3.92 -6.24
N LEU A 52 2.91 -3.35 -5.11
CA LEU A 52 1.51 -3.51 -4.68
C LEU A 52 0.53 -2.94 -5.70
N ILE A 53 0.81 -1.75 -6.26
CA ILE A 53 -0.05 -1.10 -7.27
C ILE A 53 -0.06 -1.89 -8.58
N GLU A 54 1.09 -2.39 -9.03
CA GLU A 54 1.20 -3.28 -10.20
C GLU A 54 0.36 -4.56 -10.03
N HIS A 55 0.16 -5.00 -8.78
CA HIS A 55 -0.68 -6.16 -8.43
C HIS A 55 -2.11 -5.78 -8.04
N GLY A 56 -2.55 -4.56 -8.35
CA GLY A 56 -3.95 -4.14 -8.23
C GLY A 56 -4.33 -3.52 -6.89
N ALA A 57 -3.37 -3.10 -6.07
CA ALA A 57 -3.67 -2.25 -4.92
C ALA A 57 -4.28 -0.93 -5.38
N ASP A 58 -5.38 -0.50 -4.77
CA ASP A 58 -6.01 0.78 -5.07
C ASP A 58 -5.27 1.94 -4.37
N PRO A 59 -4.55 2.82 -5.09
CA PRO A 59 -3.84 3.95 -4.51
C PRO A 59 -4.76 5.06 -3.98
N PHE A 60 -6.06 4.98 -4.26
CA PHE A 60 -7.08 5.95 -3.86
C PHE A 60 -8.05 5.40 -2.82
N ALA A 61 -7.83 4.19 -2.32
CA ALA A 61 -8.64 3.57 -1.29
C ALA A 61 -8.75 4.50 -0.08
N LYS A 62 -9.97 4.72 0.41
CA LYS A 62 -10.23 5.53 1.61
C LYS A 62 -10.52 4.63 2.79
N ASN A 63 -9.80 4.87 3.88
CA ASN A 63 -10.06 4.25 5.18
C ASN A 63 -11.26 4.92 5.88
N THR A 64 -11.63 4.46 7.08
CA THR A 64 -12.80 5.00 7.83
C THR A 64 -12.66 6.47 8.23
N LYS A 65 -11.44 7.03 8.20
CA LYS A 65 -11.13 8.44 8.47
C LYS A 65 -11.12 9.28 7.19
N GLY A 66 -11.47 8.69 6.05
CA GLY A 66 -11.46 9.34 4.74
C GLY A 66 -10.06 9.59 4.17
N ARG A 67 -9.02 8.99 4.78
CA ARG A 67 -7.62 9.13 4.35
C ARG A 67 -7.28 8.07 3.32
N THR A 68 -6.42 8.45 2.40
CA THR A 68 -5.81 7.63 1.35
C THR A 68 -4.39 7.22 1.75
N PRO A 69 -3.76 6.23 1.09
CA PRO A 69 -2.36 5.92 1.30
C PRO A 69 -1.44 7.14 1.18
N SER A 70 -1.74 8.06 0.26
CA SER A 70 -0.93 9.27 0.06
C SER A 70 -0.93 10.23 1.26
N ASP A 71 -1.96 10.18 2.12
CA ASP A 71 -2.05 11.05 3.30
C ASP A 71 -1.04 10.68 4.40
N TYR A 72 -0.38 9.52 4.28
CA TYR A 72 0.64 9.02 5.21
C TYR A 72 2.04 8.92 4.59
N ALA A 73 2.16 9.19 3.29
CA ALA A 73 3.36 8.88 2.52
C ALA A 73 4.53 9.83 2.79
N ALA A 74 5.75 9.27 2.82
CA ALA A 74 6.98 10.05 2.74
C ALA A 74 7.08 10.81 1.39
N PRO A 75 7.84 11.92 1.29
CA PRO A 75 7.83 12.80 0.11
C PRO A 75 8.03 12.11 -1.24
N HIS A 76 8.98 11.18 -1.35
CA HIS A 76 9.25 10.46 -2.61
C HIS A 76 8.17 9.45 -2.99
N ILE A 77 7.45 8.91 -2.01
CA ILE A 77 6.27 8.04 -2.24
C ILE A 77 5.07 8.91 -2.61
N LEU A 78 4.91 10.05 -1.93
CA LEU A 78 3.83 11.00 -2.20
C LEU A 78 3.92 11.51 -3.65
N GLU A 79 5.11 11.89 -4.11
CA GLU A 79 5.34 12.30 -5.51
C GLU A 79 4.89 11.21 -6.49
N TYR A 80 5.27 9.96 -6.25
CA TYR A 80 4.84 8.84 -7.07
C TYR A 80 3.31 8.65 -7.04
N LEU A 81 2.68 8.59 -5.86
CA LEU A 81 1.22 8.42 -5.76
C LEU A 81 0.45 9.59 -6.40
N GLN A 82 0.96 10.81 -6.31
CA GLN A 82 0.36 11.97 -6.97
C GLN A 82 0.48 11.89 -8.50
N SER A 83 1.58 11.34 -9.03
CA SER A 83 1.72 11.12 -10.47
C SER A 83 0.66 10.16 -11.04
N LEU A 84 0.12 9.25 -10.22
CA LEU A 84 -0.95 8.33 -10.64
C LEU A 84 -2.29 9.03 -10.88
N LYS A 85 -2.53 10.16 -10.20
CA LYS A 85 -3.77 10.96 -10.37
C LYS A 85 -3.89 11.58 -11.76
N ALA A 86 -2.79 11.71 -12.49
CA ALA A 86 -2.79 12.28 -13.84
C ALA A 86 -3.43 11.35 -14.90
N PHE A 87 -3.78 10.12 -14.54
CA PHE A 87 -4.28 9.08 -15.45
C PHE A 87 -5.70 8.58 -15.12
N GLN A 88 -6.43 9.26 -14.23
CA GLN A 88 -7.86 9.07 -13.99
C GLN A 88 -8.69 10.11 -14.75
#